data_AF-A0A0G1AY11-F1
#
_entry.id   AF-A0A0G1AY11-F1
#
_cell.length_a   1.000
_cell.length_b   1.000
_cell.length_c   1.000
_cell.angle_alpha   90.00
_cell.angle_beta   90.00
_cell.angle_gamma   90.00
#
_symmetry.space_group_name_H-M   'P 1'
#
loop_
_entity.id
_entity.type
_entity.pdbx_description
1 polymer ?
#
loop_
_entity_poly.entity_id
_entity_poly.type
_entity_poly.pdbx_seq_one_letter_code
_entity_poly.pdbx_strand_id
1 'polypeptide(L)'
;MNTLTIPKTLTRGEELIVIPRKEYEEFLRSKNVISRNIVVKRSKSFRVPKKYEKFYDELDKELTKSLKDYYEGRYYGPFETANELIQSLHRKR
;
A
#
# COMPACT_ATOMS: atom_id res chain seq x y z
N MET A 1 35.37 12.76 -16.35
CA MET A 1 34.92 12.53 -14.97
C MET A 1 33.66 13.37 -14.79
N ASN A 2 32.49 12.76 -14.63
CA ASN A 2 31.24 13.51 -14.59
C ASN A 2 30.96 13.93 -13.14
N THR A 3 31.01 15.23 -12.88
CA THR A 3 30.74 15.82 -11.57
C THR A 3 29.31 16.34 -11.57
N LEU A 4 28.49 15.84 -10.64
CA LEU A 4 27.10 16.25 -10.47
C LEU A 4 27.03 17.17 -9.25
N THR A 5 26.91 18.48 -9.48
CA THR A 5 26.84 19.47 -8.40
C THR A 5 25.40 19.64 -7.96
N ILE A 6 25.09 19.24 -6.72
CA ILE A 6 23.75 19.35 -6.15
C ILE A 6 23.70 20.57 -5.21
N PRO A 7 22.81 21.54 -5.45
CA PRO A 7 22.62 22.68 -4.56
C PRO A 7 22.18 22.24 -3.15
N LYS A 8 22.83 22.80 -2.12
CA LYS A 8 22.50 22.52 -0.69
C LYS A 8 21.06 22.88 -0.30
N THR A 9 20.38 23.70 -1.10
CA THR A 9 18.97 24.05 -0.90
C THR A 9 18.02 22.88 -1.17
N LEU A 10 18.40 21.94 -2.03
CA LEU A 10 17.57 20.77 -2.37
C LEU A 10 17.62 19.70 -1.28
N THR A 11 18.72 19.63 -0.53
CA THR A 11 18.97 18.57 0.44
C THR A 11 18.19 18.71 1.75
N ARG A 12 17.57 19.86 2.08
CA ARG A 12 16.73 20.09 3.30
C ARG A 12 17.21 19.48 4.64
N GLY A 13 18.50 19.12 4.75
CA GLY A 13 19.07 18.42 5.91
C GLY A 13 18.98 16.89 5.87
N GLU A 14 18.47 16.28 4.80
CA GLU A 14 18.34 14.84 4.61
C GLU A 14 19.41 14.28 3.66
N GLU A 15 19.75 13.00 3.82
CA GLU A 15 20.67 12.30 2.92
C GLU A 15 20.03 12.06 1.54
N LEU A 16 20.76 12.41 0.48
CA LEU A 16 20.26 12.33 -0.90
C LEU A 16 20.79 11.06 -1.57
N ILE A 17 19.88 10.17 -1.94
CA ILE A 17 20.20 8.90 -2.59
C ILE A 17 20.09 9.08 -4.11
N VAL A 18 21.20 8.90 -4.83
CA VAL A 18 21.23 8.97 -6.29
C VAL A 18 20.99 7.56 -6.84
N ILE A 19 19.94 7.40 -7.65
CA ILE A 19 19.54 6.13 -8.23
C ILE A 19 19.58 6.25 -9.77
N PRO A 20 20.08 5.23 -10.50
CA PRO A 20 19.99 5.19 -11.95
C PRO A 20 18.55 5.37 -12.45
N ARG A 21 18.38 6.17 -13.51
CA ARG A 21 17.05 6.47 -14.09
C ARG A 21 16.25 5.20 -14.42
N LYS A 22 16.91 4.17 -14.94
CA LYS A 22 16.27 2.89 -15.29
C LYS A 22 15.63 2.22 -14.07
N GLU A 23 16.35 2.17 -12.95
CA GLU A 23 15.86 1.57 -11.70
C GLU A 23 14.68 2.37 -11.12
N TYR A 24 14.75 3.71 -11.20
CA TYR A 24 13.64 4.57 -10.78
C TYR A 24 12.37 4.33 -11.62
N GLU A 25 12.51 4.22 -12.94
CA GLU A 25 11.39 3.95 -13.85
C GLU A 25 10.80 2.55 -13.63
N GLU A 26 11.63 1.53 -13.37
CA GLU A 26 11.19 0.18 -13.01
C GLU A 26 10.43 0.18 -11.67
N PHE A 27 10.93 0.89 -10.66
CA PHE A 27 10.24 1.08 -9.38
C PHE A 27 8.86 1.73 -9.56
N LEU A 28 8.78 2.81 -10.34
CA LEU A 28 7.52 3.49 -10.64
C LEU A 28 6.54 2.60 -11.41
N ARG A 29 7.02 1.82 -12.39
CA ARG A 29 6.19 0.86 -13.13
C ARG A 29 5.62 -0.19 -12.18
N SER A 30 6.45 -0.72 -11.29
CA SER A 30 6.07 -1.75 -10.31
C SER A 30 5.02 -1.21 -9.33
N LYS A 31 5.20 0.01 -8.81
CA LYS A 31 4.18 0.70 -8.01
C LYS A 31 2.85 0.79 -8.74
N ASN A 32 2.85 1.28 -9.98
CA ASN A 32 1.63 1.46 -10.77
C ASN A 32 0.92 0.13 -11.12
N VAL A 33 1.68 -0.96 -11.32
CA VAL A 33 1.11 -2.29 -11.61
C VAL A 33 0.45 -2.88 -10.37
N ILE A 34 1.11 -2.75 -9.20
CA ILE A 34 0.56 -3.21 -7.92
C ILE A 34 -0.73 -2.47 -7.59
N SER A 35 -0.82 -1.15 -7.84
CA SER A 35 -2.03 -0.38 -7.52
C SER A 35 -3.27 -0.71 -8.36
N ARG A 36 -3.12 -1.25 -9.58
CA ARG A 36 -4.22 -1.26 -10.56
C ARG A 36 -5.07 -2.53 -10.61
N ASN A 37 -4.52 -3.70 -10.26
CA ASN A 37 -5.18 -5.00 -10.47
C ASN A 37 -5.02 -5.99 -9.30
N ILE A 38 -5.14 -5.52 -8.06
CA ILE A 38 -5.18 -6.45 -6.92
C ILE A 38 -6.55 -7.11 -6.93
N VAL A 39 -6.56 -8.41 -7.18
CA VAL A 39 -7.72 -9.28 -6.99
C VAL A 39 -7.23 -10.47 -6.19
N VAL A 40 -7.76 -10.63 -4.98
CA VAL A 40 -7.45 -11.79 -4.16
C VAL A 40 -8.07 -13.01 -4.80
N LYS A 41 -7.26 -14.05 -5.00
CA LYS A 41 -7.72 -15.37 -5.48
C LYS A 41 -7.27 -16.43 -4.48
N ARG A 42 -8.20 -17.32 -4.13
CA ARG A 42 -7.88 -18.47 -3.28
C ARG A 42 -6.98 -19.46 -4.03
N SER A 43 -6.15 -20.18 -3.28
CA SER A 43 -5.38 -21.29 -3.84
C SER A 43 -6.32 -22.44 -4.23
N LYS A 44 -5.93 -23.23 -5.23
CA LYS A 44 -6.70 -24.41 -5.68
C LYS A 44 -6.84 -25.48 -4.59
N SER A 45 -5.98 -25.46 -3.57
CA SER A 45 -5.97 -26.39 -2.45
C SER A 45 -6.96 -26.02 -1.33
N PHE A 46 -7.43 -24.77 -1.28
CA PHE A 46 -8.38 -24.34 -0.26
C PHE A 46 -9.81 -24.73 -0.64
N ARG A 47 -10.32 -25.82 -0.04
CA ARG A 47 -11.69 -26.30 -0.25
C ARG A 47 -12.65 -25.61 0.71
N VAL A 48 -13.62 -24.88 0.17
CA VAL A 48 -14.68 -24.25 0.95
C VAL A 48 -15.92 -25.14 0.94
N PRO A 49 -16.48 -25.52 2.10
CA PRO A 49 -17.78 -26.18 2.15
C PRO A 49 -18.86 -25.28 1.55
N LYS A 50 -19.73 -25.82 0.68
CA LYS A 50 -20.80 -25.05 0.00
C LYS A 50 -21.64 -24.17 0.92
N LYS A 51 -21.86 -24.60 2.17
CA LYS A 51 -22.62 -23.85 3.17
C LYS A 51 -22.03 -22.45 3.44
N TYR A 52 -20.71 -22.29 3.34
CA TYR A 52 -20.00 -21.06 3.68
C TYR A 52 -19.44 -20.33 2.46
N GLU A 53 -19.75 -20.77 1.24
CA GLU A 53 -19.21 -20.20 0.01
C GLU A 53 -19.44 -18.69 -0.06
N LYS A 54 -20.68 -18.24 0.21
CA LYS A 54 -21.02 -16.81 0.26
C LYS A 54 -20.19 -16.00 1.26
N PHE A 55 -19.98 -16.55 2.46
CA PHE A 55 -19.20 -15.88 3.51
C PHE A 55 -17.75 -15.66 3.08
N TYR A 56 -17.12 -16.69 2.52
CA TYR A 56 -15.76 -16.55 2.02
C TYR A 56 -15.68 -15.63 0.79
N ASP A 57 -16.69 -15.63 -0.07
CA ASP A 57 -16.73 -14.75 -1.26
C ASP A 57 -16.84 -13.27 -0.86
N GLU A 58 -17.57 -12.98 0.22
CA GLU A 58 -17.61 -11.66 0.83
C GLU A 58 -16.25 -11.28 1.45
N LEU A 59 -15.61 -12.21 2.17
CA LEU A 59 -14.27 -11.99 2.72
C LEU A 59 -13.22 -11.67 1.64
N ASP A 60 -13.22 -12.37 0.52
CA ASP A 60 -12.27 -12.11 -0.57
C ASP A 60 -12.48 -10.72 -1.19
N LYS A 61 -13.74 -10.30 -1.33
CA LYS A 61 -14.08 -8.96 -1.82
C LYS A 61 -13.62 -7.88 -0.85
N GLU A 62 -13.86 -8.09 0.44
CA GLU A 62 -13.43 -7.17 1.50
C GLU A 62 -11.90 -7.07 1.55
N LEU A 63 -11.20 -8.20 1.54
CA LEU A 63 -9.74 -8.22 1.54
C LEU A 63 -9.16 -7.53 0.29
N THR A 64 -9.75 -7.77 -0.88
CA THR A 64 -9.37 -7.09 -2.12
C THR A 64 -9.51 -5.58 -2.00
N LYS A 65 -10.62 -5.10 -1.41
CA LYS A 65 -10.86 -3.68 -1.19
C LYS A 65 -9.85 -3.09 -0.20
N SER A 66 -9.62 -3.75 0.93
CA SER A 66 -8.67 -3.29 1.96
C SER A 66 -7.24 -3.22 1.45
N LEU A 67 -6.79 -4.20 0.65
CA LEU A 67 -5.48 -4.13 0.01
C LEU A 67 -5.39 -2.96 -0.97
N LYS A 68 -6.43 -2.74 -1.77
CA LYS A 68 -6.46 -1.59 -2.68
C LYS A 68 -6.35 -0.26 -1.91
N ASP A 69 -7.09 -0.10 -0.83
CA ASP A 69 -7.03 1.09 0.02
C ASP A 69 -5.65 1.25 0.68
N TYR A 70 -5.00 0.17 1.13
CA TYR A 70 -3.64 0.20 1.66
C TYR A 70 -2.62 0.70 0.64
N TYR A 71 -2.59 0.13 -0.56
CA TYR A 71 -1.63 0.54 -1.60
C TYR A 71 -1.91 1.93 -2.18
N GLU A 72 -3.16 2.38 -2.13
CA GLU A 72 -3.53 3.75 -2.49
C GLU A 72 -3.29 4.76 -1.35
N GLY A 73 -2.79 4.31 -0.19
CA GLY A 73 -2.50 5.16 0.96
C GLY A 73 -3.77 5.67 1.66
N ARG A 74 -4.93 5.07 1.38
CA ARG A 74 -6.23 5.37 2.01
C ARG A 74 -6.51 4.44 3.20
N TYR A 75 -5.50 4.18 4.02
CA TYR A 75 -5.68 3.41 5.25
C TYR A 75 -5.54 4.32 6.47
N TYR A 76 -6.12 3.88 7.58
CA TYR A 76 -6.13 4.63 8.83
C TYR A 76 -5.73 3.70 9.98
N GLY A 77 -4.76 4.12 10.79
CA GLY A 77 -4.05 3.25 11.75
C GLY A 77 -2.61 2.95 11.29
N PRO A 78 -1.87 2.02 11.93
CA PRO A 78 -2.28 1.12 13.00
C PRO A 78 -2.57 1.89 14.31
N PHE A 79 -3.54 1.39 15.07
CA PHE A 79 -3.81 1.89 16.42
C PHE A 79 -3.27 0.86 17.40
N GLU A 80 -2.39 1.30 18.30
CA GLU A 80 -1.84 0.44 19.35
C GLU A 80 -2.83 0.32 20.50
N THR A 81 -3.65 1.35 20.72
CA THR A 81 -4.63 1.40 21.82
C THR A 81 -6.02 1.81 21.36
N ALA A 82 -7.05 1.39 22.09
CA ALA A 82 -8.43 1.75 21.82
C ALA A 82 -8.67 3.27 21.89
N ASN A 83 -7.92 3.97 22.76
CA ASN A 83 -7.99 5.42 22.89
C ASN A 83 -7.53 6.14 21.61
N GLU A 84 -6.48 5.64 20.94
CA GLU A 84 -6.02 6.19 19.65
C GLU A 84 -7.09 6.03 18.58
N LEU A 85 -7.73 4.86 18.49
CA LEU A 85 -8.84 4.64 17.57
C LEU A 85 -10.01 5.60 17.85
N ILE A 86 -10.40 5.79 19.10
CA ILE A 86 -11.50 6.70 19.47
C ILE A 86 -11.15 8.15 19.11
N GLN A 87 -9.93 8.59 19.41
CA GLN A 87 -9.45 9.92 18.99
C GLN A 87 -9.50 10.08 17.48
N SER A 88 -9.13 9.04 16.75
CA SER A 88 -9.12 8.99 15.29
C SER A 88 -10.53 9.17 14.70
N LEU A 89 -11.55 8.58 15.34
CA LEU A 89 -12.96 8.70 14.95
C LEU A 89 -13.57 10.05 15.31
N HIS A 90 -13.17 10.62 16.45
CA HIS A 90 -13.66 11.92 16.91
C HIS A 90 -12.94 13.11 16.27
N ARG A 91 -11.83 12.88 15.57
CA ARG A 91 -11.14 13.91 14.78
C ARG A 91 -12.01 14.26 13.55
N LYS A 92 -12.97 15.15 13.76
CA LYS A 92 -13.82 15.74 12.70
C LYS A 92 -12.93 16.24 11.56
N ARG A 93 -13.22 15.82 10.34
CA ARG A 93 -12.68 16.39 9.11
C ARG A 93 -13.19 17.81 8.90
#